data_AF-A0A645H900-F1
#
_entry.id   AF-A0A645H900-F1
#
_cell.length_a   1.000
_cell.length_b   1.000
_cell.length_c   1.000
_cell.angle_alpha   90.00
_cell.angle_beta   90.00
_cell.angle_gamma   90.00
#
_symmetry.space_group_name_H-M   'P 1'
#
loop_
_entity.id
_entity.type
_entity.pdbx_description
1 polymer ?
#
loop_
_entity_poly.entity_id
_entity_poly.type
_entity_poly.pdbx_seq_one_letter_code
_entity_poly.pdbx_strand_id
1 'polypeptide(L)' 'MLSTANPYKFATDVLGAFEPAGKDNFANVDRLLALTKAPVPNGISGLKGKPELHLDVRSLDELPARVLSPVTDKTI' A
#
# COMPACT_ATOMS: atom_id res chain seq x y z
N MET A 1 18.91 -2.50 18.22
CA MET A 1 18.00 -1.62 17.46
C MET A 1 17.05 -2.52 16.65
N LEU A 2 15.73 -2.27 16.67
CA LEU A 2 14.75 -3.11 15.97
C LEU A 2 14.19 -2.38 14.75
N SER A 3 14.17 -3.04 13.59
CA SER A 3 13.52 -2.53 12.38
C SER A 3 12.04 -2.93 12.39
N THR A 4 11.15 -1.97 12.58
CA THR A 4 9.71 -2.20 12.77
C THR A 4 8.90 -2.23 11.47
N ALA A 5 9.48 -1.78 10.36
CA ALA A 5 8.81 -1.72 9.07
C ALA A 5 9.79 -1.85 7.91
N ASN A 6 9.29 -2.37 6.79
CA ASN A 6 10.03 -2.36 5.53
C ASN A 6 10.03 -0.94 4.93
N PRO A 7 11.17 -0.43 4.40
CA PRO A 7 11.27 0.92 3.81
C PRO A 7 10.22 1.22 2.74
N TYR A 8 9.78 0.23 1.97
CA TYR A 8 8.75 0.41 0.93
C TYR A 8 7.38 0.80 1.50
N LYS A 9 7.10 0.61 2.80
CA LYS A 9 5.88 1.15 3.44
C LYS A 9 5.89 2.67 3.55
N PHE A 10 7.07 3.28 3.48
CA PHE A 10 7.29 4.72 3.61
C PHE A 10 8.13 5.23 2.44
N ALA A 11 7.85 4.73 1.23
CA ALA A 11 8.71 4.96 0.06
C ALA A 11 8.96 6.44 -0.24
N THR A 12 7.95 7.29 -0.07
CA THR A 12 8.06 8.75 -0.26
C THR A 12 9.03 9.38 0.74
N ASP A 13 8.92 9.07 2.02
CA ASP A 13 9.80 9.62 3.06
C ASP A 13 11.23 9.09 2.92
N VAL A 14 11.36 7.79 2.66
CA VAL A 14 12.66 7.14 2.47
C VAL A 14 13.35 7.69 1.23
N LEU A 15 12.65 7.82 0.10
CA LEU A 15 13.20 8.40 -1.12
C LEU A 15 13.57 9.87 -0.91
N GLY A 16 12.70 10.62 -0.21
CA GLY A 16 12.87 12.03 0.15
C GLY A 16 14.15 12.33 0.91
N ALA A 17 14.69 11.35 1.64
CA ALA A 17 15.97 11.49 2.34
C ALA A 17 17.19 11.49 1.38
N PHE A 18 17.04 11.02 0.15
CA PHE A 18 18.11 10.93 -0.85
C PHE A 18 17.89 11.87 -2.04
N GLU A 19 16.64 12.06 -2.47
CA GLU A 19 16.27 12.90 -3.62
C GLU A 19 14.82 13.40 -3.52
N PRO A 20 14.42 14.44 -4.27
CA PRO A 20 13.03 14.91 -4.26
C PRO A 20 12.04 13.80 -4.67
N ALA A 21 11.11 13.47 -3.78
CA ALA A 21 10.08 12.47 -4.03
C ALA A 21 8.81 13.10 -4.65
N GLY A 22 8.10 12.33 -5.48
CA GLY A 22 6.81 12.72 -6.04
C GLY A 22 5.65 12.50 -5.07
N LYS A 23 4.42 12.80 -5.53
CA LYS A 23 3.19 12.55 -4.75
C LYS A 23 2.64 11.13 -4.87
N ASP A 24 3.01 10.41 -5.93
CA ASP A 24 2.56 9.03 -6.16
C ASP A 24 3.47 8.05 -5.42
N ASN A 25 2.92 7.40 -4.40
CA ASN A 25 3.64 6.43 -3.59
C ASN A 25 4.13 5.23 -4.42
N PHE A 26 3.38 4.75 -5.41
CA PHE A 26 3.81 3.61 -6.23
C PHE A 26 4.94 4.00 -7.20
N ALA A 27 4.90 5.21 -7.75
CA ALA A 27 6.01 5.73 -8.55
C ALA A 27 7.29 5.90 -7.70
N ASN A 28 7.15 6.35 -6.45
CA ASN A 28 8.27 6.46 -5.52
C ASN A 28 8.81 5.07 -5.11
N VAL A 29 7.95 4.05 -4.97
CA VAL A 29 8.37 2.64 -4.78
C VAL A 29 9.21 2.16 -5.96
N ASP A 30 8.75 2.40 -7.19
CA ASP A 30 9.47 2.01 -8.41
C ASP A 30 10.84 2.71 -8.50
N ARG A 31 10.92 3.98 -8.13
CA ARG A 31 12.17 4.74 -8.08
C ARG A 31 13.12 4.24 -6.99
N LEU A 32 12.60 3.95 -5.80
CA LEU A 32 13.39 3.40 -4.70
C LEU A 32 13.92 1.99 -5.02
N LEU A 33 13.14 1.17 -5.72
CA LEU A 33 13.59 -0.12 -6.27
C LEU A 33 14.72 0.09 -7.28
N ALA A 34 14.60 1.07 -8.18
CA ALA A 34 15.63 1.37 -9.16
C ALA A 34 16.95 1.80 -8.50
N LEU A 35 16.90 2.51 -7.38
CA LEU A 35 18.08 2.94 -6.61
C LEU A 35 18.70 1.81 -5.79
N THR A 36 17.89 1.06 -5.04
CA THR A 36 18.37 0.10 -4.05
C THR A 36 18.57 -1.32 -4.60
N LYS A 37 17.86 -1.66 -5.69
CA LYS A 37 17.74 -3.02 -6.25
C LYS A 37 17.17 -4.06 -5.27
N ALA A 38 16.69 -3.66 -4.10
CA ALA A 38 16.07 -4.55 -3.13
C ALA A 38 14.66 -4.93 -3.61
N PRO A 39 14.26 -6.21 -3.64
CA PRO A 39 12.95 -6.60 -4.16
C PRO A 39 11.80 -6.00 -3.33
N VAL A 40 10.77 -5.50 -4.01
CA VAL A 40 9.56 -5.00 -3.35
C VAL A 40 8.77 -6.19 -2.80
N PRO A 41 8.38 -6.19 -1.51
CA PRO A 41 7.55 -7.25 -0.95
C PRO A 41 6.22 -7.41 -1.69
N ASN A 42 5.77 -8.65 -1.90
CA ASN A 42 4.53 -8.96 -2.62
C ASN A 42 3.29 -8.26 -2.03
N GLY A 43 3.25 -8.08 -0.71
CA GLY A 43 2.16 -7.36 -0.04
C GLY A 43 2.05 -5.87 -0.44
N ILE A 44 3.09 -5.28 -1.02
CA ILE A 44 3.09 -3.90 -1.53
C ILE A 44 2.92 -3.91 -3.05
N SER A 45 3.71 -4.70 -3.78
CA SER A 45 3.64 -4.75 -5.25
C SER A 45 2.27 -5.26 -5.74
N GLY A 46 1.67 -6.21 -5.02
CA GLY A 46 0.34 -6.73 -5.32
C GLY A 46 -0.80 -5.72 -5.12
N LEU A 47 -0.57 -4.58 -4.47
CA LEU A 47 -1.59 -3.53 -4.31
C LEU A 47 -1.70 -2.63 -5.56
N LYS A 48 -0.67 -2.57 -6.41
CA LYS A 48 -0.66 -1.72 -7.59
C LYS A 48 -1.81 -2.10 -8.54
N GLY A 49 -2.65 -1.12 -8.86
CA GLY A 49 -3.82 -1.32 -9.72
C GLY A 49 -5.03 -1.99 -9.04
N LYS A 50 -4.96 -2.34 -7.76
CA LYS A 50 -6.15 -2.78 -7.01
C LYS A 50 -7.05 -1.58 -6.69
N PRO A 51 -8.38 -1.76 -6.69
CA PRO A 51 -9.30 -0.70 -6.30
C PRO A 51 -9.16 -0.41 -4.80
N GLU A 52 -9.27 0.87 -4.44
CA GLU A 52 -9.44 1.30 -3.07
C GLU A 52 -10.87 0.97 -2.60
N LEU A 53 -11.00 0.26 -1.49
CA LEU A 53 -12.29 -0.23 -0.99
C LEU A 53 -12.86 0.60 0.16
N HIS A 54 -12.07 1.50 0.75
CA HIS A 54 -12.43 2.26 1.96
C HIS A 54 -12.41 3.76 1.65
N LEU A 55 -13.45 4.25 0.98
CA LEU A 55 -13.56 5.64 0.49
C LEU A 55 -14.36 6.54 1.45
N ASP A 56 -14.89 5.96 2.52
CA ASP A 56 -15.83 6.57 3.44
C ASP A 56 -15.58 6.11 4.87
N VAL A 57 -15.96 6.96 5.83
CA VAL A 57 -15.90 6.63 7.27
C VAL A 57 -17.15 5.83 7.64
N ARG A 58 -16.95 4.74 8.38
CA ARG A 58 -18.00 3.87 8.88
C ARG A 58 -17.88 3.67 10.37
N SER A 59 -19.03 3.47 11.00
CA SER A 59 -19.12 3.01 12.38
C SER A 59 -18.71 1.53 12.50
N LEU A 60 -18.36 1.10 13.72
CA LEU A 60 -17.87 -0.26 13.97
C LEU A 60 -18.93 -1.33 13.64
N ASP A 61 -20.20 -1.02 13.86
CA ASP A 61 -21.34 -1.89 13.57
C ASP A 61 -21.61 -2.07 12.07
N GLU A 62 -21.16 -1.14 11.22
CA GLU A 62 -21.28 -1.23 9.76
C GLU A 62 -20.16 -2.06 9.10
N LEU A 63 -19.02 -2.24 9.78
CA LEU A 63 -17.83 -2.91 9.20
C LEU A 63 -18.09 -4.34 8.72
N PRO A 64 -18.82 -5.21 9.46
CA PRO A 64 -19.07 -6.58 9.01
C PRO A 64 -19.79 -6.62 7.67
N ALA A 65 -20.84 -5.82 7.49
CA ALA A 65 -21.59 -5.78 6.24
C ALA A 65 -20.72 -5.30 5.07
N ARG A 66 -19.90 -4.25 5.30
CA ARG A 66 -19.00 -3.69 4.28
C ARG A 66 -17.90 -4.65 3.83
N VAL A 67 -17.30 -5.39 4.75
CA VAL A 67 -16.17 -6.29 4.45
C VAL A 67 -16.67 -7.60 3.85
N LEU A 68 -17.82 -8.11 4.29
CA LEU A 68 -18.33 -9.41 3.86
C LEU A 68 -19.07 -9.35 2.53
N SER A 69 -19.81 -8.28 2.22
CA SER A 69 -20.64 -8.22 1.01
C SER A 69 -19.88 -8.50 -0.29
N PRO A 70 -18.65 -7.99 -0.54
CA PRO A 70 -17.93 -8.24 -1.79
C PRO A 70 -17.37 -9.66 -1.90
N VAL A 71 -17.35 -10.41 -0.78
CA VAL A 71 -16.87 -11.80 -0.69
C VAL A 71 -18.05 -12.76 -0.81
N THR A 72 -19.18 -12.47 -0.17
CA THR A 72 -20.37 -13.32 -0.21
C THR A 72 -21.18 -13.19 -1.49
N ASP A 73 -21.19 -12.01 -2.14
CA ASP A 73 -21.85 -11.84 -3.46
C ASP A 73 -21.08 -12.52 -4.60
N LYS A 74 -19.81 -12.88 -4.38
CA LYS A 74 -19.04 -13.74 -5.28
C LYS A 74 -19.31 -15.21 -4.97
N THR A 75 -20.57 -15.61 -5.04
CA THR A 75 -20.91 -17.04 -5.08
C THR A 75 -20.61 -17.57 -6.49
N ILE A 76 -19.83 -18.65 -6.55
CA ILE A 76 -19.57 -19.49 -7.74
C ILE A 76 -20.88 -19.88 -8.42
#